data_AF-A0A971L5R3-F1
#
_entry.id   AF-A0A971L5R3-F1
#
_cell.length_a   1.000
_cell.length_b   1.000
_cell.length_c   1.000
_cell.angle_alpha   90.00
_cell.angle_beta   90.00
_cell.angle_gamma   90.00
#
_symmetry.space_group_name_H-M   'P 1'
#
loop_
_entity.id
_entity.type
_entity.pdbx_description
1 polymer ?
#
loop_
_entity_poly.entity_id
_entity_poly.type
_entity_poly.pdbx_seq_one_letter_code
_entity_poly.pdbx_strand_id
1 'polypeptide(L)'
;MDIALPLIILLGFLALSVPIGICIGLAATLTLVLTTTISPNLIAQNAFAALDSFTLLAIPFFVLAGSLMQYGGISRRLLDLANSLVGHVLGGLAMVTTVT
;
A
#
# COMPACT_ATOMS: atom_id res chain seq x y z
N MET A 1 -22.15 22.85 2.87
CA MET A 1 -22.88 21.60 2.51
C MET A 1 -21.93 20.54 1.95
N ASP A 2 -20.63 20.78 2.06
CA ASP A 2 -19.62 20.20 1.15
C ASP A 2 -19.04 18.88 1.67
N ILE A 3 -19.11 18.65 2.99
CA ILE A 3 -18.60 17.42 3.64
C ILE A 3 -19.70 16.36 3.79
N ALA A 4 -20.97 16.77 3.86
CA ALA A 4 -22.10 15.83 4.03
C ALA A 4 -22.32 14.98 2.78
N LEU A 5 -22.14 15.57 1.59
CA LEU A 5 -22.35 14.93 0.29
C LEU A 5 -21.40 13.74 0.04
N PRO A 6 -20.06 13.85 0.23
CA PRO A 6 -19.16 12.71 0.07
C PRO A 6 -19.39 11.63 1.14
N LEU A 7 -19.78 12.02 2.37
CA LEU A 7 -20.04 11.07 3.45
C LEU A 7 -21.27 10.19 3.15
N ILE A 8 -22.35 10.78 2.63
CA ILE A 8 -23.58 10.05 2.26
C ILE A 8 -23.31 9.07 1.11
N ILE A 9 -22.57 9.51 0.08
CA ILE A 9 -22.22 8.66 -1.06
C ILE A 9 -21.30 7.50 -0.61
N LEU A 10 -20.33 7.78 0.27
CA LEU A 10 -19.43 6.78 0.82
C LEU A 10 -20.20 5.70 1.61
N LEU A 11 -21.10 6.11 2.51
CA LEU A 11 -21.94 5.20 3.28
C LEU A 11 -22.87 4.37 2.36
N GLY A 12 -23.39 4.97 1.29
CA GLY A 12 -24.19 4.27 0.29
C GLY A 12 -23.40 3.16 -0.44
N PHE A 13 -22.19 3.45 -0.91
CA PHE A 13 -21.34 2.45 -1.56
C PHE A 13 -20.84 1.36 -0.59
N LEU A 14 -20.58 1.72 0.67
CA LEU A 14 -20.19 0.75 1.69
C LEU A 14 -21.34 -0.22 2.00
N ALA A 15 -22.59 0.26 2.03
CA ALA A 15 -23.76 -0.59 2.19
C ALA A 15 -23.95 -1.60 1.03
N LEU A 16 -23.46 -1.25 -0.18
CA LEU A 16 -23.43 -2.12 -1.35
C LEU A 16 -22.28 -3.15 -1.32
N SER A 17 -21.52 -3.24 -0.23
CA SER A 17 -20.36 -4.15 -0.08
C SER A 17 -19.28 -3.98 -1.16
N VAL A 18 -19.17 -2.76 -1.72
CA VAL A 18 -18.11 -2.43 -2.67
C VAL A 18 -16.78 -2.29 -1.91
N PRO A 19 -15.64 -2.71 -2.49
CA PRO A 19 -14.32 -2.54 -1.87
C PRO A 19 -14.05 -1.08 -1.45
N ILE A 20 -13.58 -0.89 -0.22
CA ILE A 20 -13.43 0.43 0.42
C ILE A 20 -12.64 1.42 -0.44
N GLY A 21 -11.58 0.96 -1.12
CA GLY A 21 -10.78 1.81 -2.01
C GLY A 21 -11.57 2.38 -3.20
N ILE A 22 -12.48 1.58 -3.76
CA ILE A 22 -13.36 2.00 -4.86
C ILE A 22 -14.42 2.98 -4.34
N CYS A 23 -14.98 2.71 -3.15
CA CYS A 23 -15.96 3.59 -2.51
C CYS A 23 -15.39 5.00 -2.28
N ILE A 24 -14.16 5.10 -1.77
CA ILE A 24 -13.49 6.38 -1.51
C ILE A 24 -13.26 7.14 -2.83
N GLY A 25 -12.76 6.47 -3.86
CA GLY A 25 -12.51 7.07 -5.17
C GLY A 25 -13.79 7.57 -5.86
N LEU A 26 -14.86 6.78 -5.85
CA LEU A 26 -16.14 7.15 -6.44
C LEU A 26 -16.84 8.26 -5.65
N ALA A 27 -16.82 8.21 -4.32
CA ALA A 27 -17.41 9.27 -3.50
C ALA A 27 -16.70 10.61 -3.71
N ALA A 28 -15.36 10.61 -3.77
CA ALA A 28 -14.58 11.81 -4.01
C ALA A 28 -14.78 12.39 -5.42
N THR A 29 -14.73 11.55 -6.46
CA THR A 29 -14.93 11.99 -7.85
C THR A 29 -16.34 12.51 -8.11
N LEU A 30 -17.37 11.80 -7.61
CA LEU A 30 -18.77 12.21 -7.78
C LEU A 30 -19.06 13.53 -7.06
N THR A 31 -18.48 13.74 -5.86
CA THR A 31 -18.61 15.00 -5.12
C THR A 31 -17.93 16.16 -5.85
N LEU A 32 -16.72 15.94 -6.41
CA LEU A 32 -15.98 16.97 -7.14
C LEU A 32 -16.70 17.41 -8.42
N VAL A 33 -17.33 16.47 -9.14
CA VAL A 33 -18.10 16.76 -10.36
C VAL A 33 -19.40 17.52 -10.04
N LEU A 34 -20.06 17.21 -8.92
CA LEU A 34 -21.33 17.84 -8.53
C LEU A 34 -21.16 19.22 -7.90
N THR A 35 -20.03 19.48 -7.23
CA THR A 35 -19.84 20.68 -6.40
C THR A 35 -18.95 21.73 -7.08
N THR A 36 -18.11 21.34 -8.04
CA THR A 36 -17.11 22.23 -8.62
C THR A 36 -17.15 22.23 -10.15
N THR A 37 -16.93 23.38 -10.78
CA THR A 37 -16.74 23.54 -12.23
C THR A 37 -15.33 23.15 -12.70
N ILE A 38 -14.65 22.25 -11.98
CA ILE A 38 -13.32 21.77 -12.37
C ILE A 38 -13.50 20.81 -13.55
N SER A 39 -12.71 21.01 -14.60
CA SER A 39 -12.67 20.10 -15.74
C SER A 39 -12.41 18.65 -15.29
N PRO A 40 -13.20 17.65 -15.70
CA PRO A 40 -12.99 16.24 -15.34
C PRO A 40 -11.58 15.73 -15.68
N ASN A 41 -10.96 16.29 -16.71
CA ASN A 41 -9.57 16.02 -17.08
C ASN A 41 -8.56 16.38 -15.97
N LEU A 42 -8.81 17.42 -15.17
CA LEU A 42 -7.92 17.79 -14.07
C LEU A 42 -8.03 16.80 -12.90
N ILE A 43 -9.23 16.24 -12.68
CA ILE A 43 -9.46 15.19 -11.68
C ILE A 43 -8.70 13.91 -12.07
N ALA A 44 -8.82 13.51 -13.34
CA ALA A 44 -8.07 12.36 -13.88
C ALA A 44 -6.56 12.56 -13.76
N GLN A 45 -6.04 13.73 -14.16
CA GLN A 45 -4.62 14.03 -14.06
C GLN A 45 -4.09 13.97 -12.61
N ASN A 46 -4.81 14.54 -11.64
CA ASN A 46 -4.39 14.47 -10.24
C ASN A 46 -4.44 13.04 -9.68
N ALA A 47 -5.44 12.24 -10.08
CA ALA A 47 -5.50 10.82 -9.70
C ALA A 47 -4.31 10.02 -10.25
N PHE A 48 -3.93 10.25 -11.52
CA PHE A 48 -2.75 9.63 -12.11
C PHE A 48 -1.44 10.13 -11.49
N ALA A 49 -1.33 11.42 -11.18
CA ALA A 49 -0.15 11.96 -10.48
C ALA A 49 0.01 11.36 -9.08
N ALA A 50 -1.10 11.02 -8.39
CA ALA A 50 -1.05 10.32 -7.11
C ALA A 50 -0.55 8.87 -7.24
N LEU A 51 -0.75 8.22 -8.39
CA LEU A 51 -0.21 6.89 -8.70
C LEU A 51 1.29 6.93 -9.03
N ASP A 52 1.82 8.08 -9.44
CA ASP A 52 3.25 8.29 -9.65
C ASP A 52 4.00 8.59 -8.33
N SER A 53 3.52 8.03 -7.22
CA SER A 53 4.15 8.20 -5.91
C SER A 53 5.38 7.30 -5.81
N PHE A 54 6.50 7.87 -5.35
CA PHE A 54 7.73 7.14 -5.00
C PHE A 54 7.48 5.90 -4.15
N THR A 55 6.42 5.90 -3.33
CA THR A 55 6.00 4.77 -2.49
C THR A 55 5.59 3.55 -3.32
N LEU A 56 4.91 3.74 -4.46
CA LEU A 56 4.51 2.63 -5.32
C LEU A 56 5.70 2.02 -6.06
N LEU A 57 6.73 2.83 -6.36
CA LEU A 57 8.02 2.35 -6.86
C LEU A 57 8.82 1.59 -5.79
N ALA A 58 8.62 1.87 -4.50
CA ALA A 58 9.31 1.16 -3.43
C ALA A 58 8.98 -0.34 -3.43
N ILE A 59 7.75 -0.74 -3.77
CA ILE A 59 7.34 -2.15 -3.82
C ILE A 59 8.19 -2.97 -4.81
N PRO A 60 8.27 -2.64 -6.12
CA PRO A 60 9.11 -3.38 -7.05
C PRO A 60 10.59 -3.27 -6.72
N PHE A 61 11.07 -2.13 -6.20
CA PHE A 61 12.46 -2.02 -5.76
C PHE A 61 12.79 -2.90 -4.56
N PHE A 62 11.88 -3.08 -3.60
CA PHE A 62 12.06 -4.02 -2.49
C PHE A 62 12.07 -5.47 -2.97
N VAL A 63 11.19 -5.83 -3.92
CA VAL A 63 11.20 -7.16 -4.53
C VAL A 63 12.50 -7.40 -5.30
N LEU A 64 12.96 -6.41 -6.06
CA LEU A 64 14.24 -6.47 -6.77
C LEU A 64 15.42 -6.59 -5.81
N ALA A 65 15.47 -5.78 -4.76
CA ALA A 65 16.50 -5.86 -3.73
C ALA A 65 16.50 -7.23 -3.04
N GLY A 66 15.33 -7.76 -2.69
CA GLY A 66 15.20 -9.09 -2.11
C GLY A 66 15.70 -10.20 -3.03
N SER A 67 15.36 -10.14 -4.32
CA SER A 67 15.86 -11.11 -5.30
C SER A 67 17.39 -11.00 -5.49
N LEU A 68 17.94 -9.78 -5.58
CA LEU A 68 19.38 -9.56 -5.62
C LEU A 68 20.09 -10.10 -4.37
N MET A 69 19.53 -9.92 -3.17
CA MET A 69 20.07 -10.48 -1.93
C MET A 69 20.07 -12.01 -1.95
N GLN A 70 19.02 -12.61 -2.50
CA GLN A 70 18.89 -14.05 -2.65
C GLN A 70 19.94 -14.62 -3.62
N TYR A 71 20.03 -14.06 -4.83
CA TYR A 71 20.99 -14.51 -5.85
C TYR A 71 22.45 -14.20 -5.47
N GLY A 72 22.70 -13.06 -4.84
CA GLY A 72 24.02 -12.66 -4.37
C GLY A 72 24.52 -13.41 -3.12
N GLY A 73 23.70 -14.31 -2.55
CA GLY A 73 24.03 -15.06 -1.34
C GLY A 73 24.08 -14.20 -0.06
N ILE A 74 23.69 -12.93 -0.14
CA ILE A 74 23.63 -12.01 1.01
C ILE A 74 22.62 -12.52 2.02
N SER A 75 21.43 -12.97 1.58
CA SER A 75 20.42 -13.56 2.45
C SER A 75 20.98 -14.70 3.30
N ARG A 76 21.81 -15.57 2.69
CA ARG A 76 22.41 -16.71 3.38
C ARG A 76 23.44 -16.28 4.42
N ARG A 77 24.32 -15.33 4.07
CA ARG A 77 25.30 -14.74 5.00
C ARG A 77 24.64 -14.04 6.19
N LEU A 78 23.53 -13.33 5.96
CA LEU A 78 22.76 -12.70 7.02
C LEU A 78 22.12 -13.74 7.96
N LEU A 79 21.57 -14.82 7.40
CA LEU A 79 21.03 -15.93 8.19
C LEU A 79 22.12 -16.64 9.00
N ASP A 80 23.31 -16.84 8.44
CA ASP A 80 24.45 -17.44 9.14
C ASP A 80 24.92 -16.56 10.31
N LEU A 81 24.89 -15.24 10.15
CA LEU A 81 25.18 -14.27 11.21
C LEU A 81 24.07 -14.25 12.29
N ALA A 82 22.80 -14.29 11.90
CA ALA A 82 21.71 -14.39 12.86
C ALA A 82 21.77 -15.73 13.65
N ASN A 83 22.14 -16.82 12.96
CA ASN A 83 22.39 -18.12 13.57
C ASN A 83 23.56 -18.11 14.55
N SER A 84 24.65 -17.39 14.27
CA SER A 84 25.77 -17.34 15.23
C SER A 84 25.41 -16.58 16.51
N LEU A 85 24.50 -15.62 16.43
CA LEU A 85 24.01 -14.86 17.60
C LEU A 85 22.99 -15.65 18.43
N VAL A 86 22.00 -16.28 17.78
CA VAL A 86 20.82 -16.86 18.47
C VAL A 86 20.76 -18.39 18.37
N GLY A 87 21.64 -19.02 17.58
CA GLY A 87 21.63 -20.47 17.30
C GLY A 87 21.96 -21.36 18.49
N HIS A 88 22.47 -20.80 19.59
CA HIS A 88 22.61 -21.50 20.87
C HIS A 88 21.25 -21.88 21.49
N VAL A 89 20.16 -21.22 21.06
CA VAL A 89 18.79 -21.53 21.49
C VAL A 89 18.13 -22.38 20.41
N LEU A 90 17.69 -23.58 20.78
CA LEU A 90 16.91 -24.47 19.89
C LEU A 90 15.69 -23.73 19.33
N GLY A 91 15.63 -23.58 18.01
CA GLY A 91 14.56 -22.83 17.33
C GLY A 91 14.72 -21.30 17.38
N GLY A 92 15.88 -20.76 17.76
CA GLY A 92 16.12 -19.32 17.93
C GLY A 92 15.70 -18.46 16.71
N LEU A 93 16.05 -18.88 15.49
CA LEU A 93 15.60 -18.18 14.28
C LEU A 93 14.07 -18.22 14.08
N ALA A 94 13.43 -19.34 14.41
CA ALA A 94 11.98 -19.48 14.31
C ALA A 94 11.26 -18.56 15.30
N MET A 95 11.79 -18.44 16.52
CA MET A 95 11.27 -17.50 17.53
C MET A 95 11.41 -16.04 17.08
N VAL A 96 12.53 -15.66 16.45
CA VAL A 96 12.69 -14.29 15.90
C VAL A 96 11.70 -14.02 14.76
N THR A 97 11.44 -15.01 13.91
CA THR A 97 10.58 -14.84 12.75
C THR A 97 9.09 -14.75 13.10
N THR A 98 8.63 -15.43 14.16
CA THR A 98 7.21 -15.47 14.53
C THR A 98 6.77 -14.39 15.51
N VAL A 99 7.71 -13.77 16.23
CA VAL A 99 7.43 -12.72 17.22
C VAL A 99 7.35 -11.32 16.60
N THR A 100 7.85 -11.13 15.37
CA THR A 100 7.83 -9.85 14.63
C THR A 100 6.66 -9.82 13.65
#